data_AF-A0A7T8H0W8-F1
#
_entry.id   AF-A0A7T8H0W8-F1
#
_cell.length_a   1.000
_cell.length_b   1.000
_cell.length_c   1.000
_cell.angle_alpha   90.00
_cell.angle_beta   90.00
_cell.angle_gamma   90.00
#
_symmetry.space_group_name_H-M   'P 1'
#
loop_
_entity.id
_entity.type
_entity.pdbx_description
1 polymer ?
#
loop_
_entity_poly.entity_id
_entity_poly.type
_entity_poly.pdbx_seq_one_letter_code
_entity_poly.pdbx_strand_id
1 'polypeptide(L)'
;MESESQDPGGFSPRKRLPVPQPEKNNSKFWYFLKQCIGKELTKITMPVAWNEPLSFLQRISEYVNYSYLLAHANKEPEALTRMEFVTTFAVSSLASNHERLGKPFNPLLGETYQLRNGDVRILCEQVGHHPPVSAFHAEHPEGNFIFHGAIHPKVKFWGKSVEFSPKGTLSVELPTLGETYTWSNVNCVVHNVIVGSLWIEHTGTMEIVNQKTGHTCVLSFKPGGWLSGTDENLHIVEGFILDDAKKKNKLKFIYGKWTKFLCSVSISSFEEQFNVKAERIDPGASKLPSTLP
;
A
#
# COMPACT_ATOMS: atom_id res chain seq x y z
N MET A 1 0.33 13.50 22.40
CA MET A 1 -1.06 13.61 22.89
C MET A 1 -1.90 13.90 21.68
N GLU A 2 -2.50 12.87 21.08
CA GLU A 2 -3.45 13.05 19.98
C GLU A 2 -4.66 13.78 20.53
N SER A 3 -4.93 14.98 20.03
CA SER A 3 -6.21 15.64 20.26
C SER A 3 -7.27 14.76 19.63
N GLU A 4 -8.17 14.19 20.46
CA GLU A 4 -9.38 13.55 19.96
C GLU A 4 -10.13 14.58 19.12
N SER A 5 -10.03 14.47 17.79
CA SER A 5 -10.80 15.30 16.88
C SER A 5 -12.27 14.96 17.10
N GLN A 6 -12.97 15.78 17.85
CA GLN A 6 -14.40 15.63 18.06
C GLN A 6 -15.07 15.76 16.70
N ASP A 7 -15.70 14.67 16.22
CA ASP A 7 -16.58 14.72 15.07
C ASP A 7 -17.66 15.79 15.36
N PRO A 8 -17.86 16.80 14.49
CA PRO A 8 -18.88 17.83 14.70
C PRO A 8 -20.29 17.27 14.96
N GLY A 9 -20.57 16.00 14.65
CA GLY A 9 -21.81 15.32 14.98
C GLY A 9 -21.92 14.75 16.40
N GLY A 10 -20.86 14.76 17.22
CA GLY A 10 -20.88 14.23 18.59
C GLY A 10 -20.93 12.69 18.70
N PHE A 11 -20.71 11.97 17.59
CA PHE A 11 -20.71 10.51 17.59
C PHE A 11 -19.32 9.95 17.94
N SER A 12 -19.27 8.99 18.85
CA SER A 12 -18.04 8.22 19.11
C SER A 12 -17.91 7.05 18.11
N PRO A 13 -16.74 6.84 17.48
CA PRO A 13 -16.53 5.69 16.60
C PRO A 13 -16.77 4.36 17.33
N ARG A 14 -17.47 3.42 16.67
CA ARG A 14 -17.66 2.07 17.20
C ARG A 14 -16.30 1.37 17.34
N LYS A 15 -16.08 0.67 18.45
CA LYS A 15 -14.85 -0.09 18.72
C LYS A 15 -14.95 -1.58 18.37
N ARG A 16 -16.14 -2.07 18.02
CA ARG A 16 -16.39 -3.47 17.66
C ARG A 16 -17.61 -3.60 16.74
N LEU A 17 -17.69 -4.72 16.02
CA LEU A 17 -18.88 -5.12 15.25
C LEU A 17 -19.89 -5.87 16.16
N PRO A 18 -21.17 -5.97 15.75
CA PRO A 18 -22.18 -6.69 16.51
C PRO A 18 -21.92 -8.20 16.64
N VAL A 19 -21.17 -8.79 15.71
CA VAL A 19 -20.87 -10.22 15.66
C VAL A 19 -19.41 -10.47 15.26
N PRO A 20 -18.79 -11.58 15.72
CA PRO A 20 -17.49 -12.03 15.22
C PRO A 20 -17.52 -12.38 13.73
N GLN A 21 -16.35 -12.38 13.09
CA GLN A 21 -16.22 -12.85 11.72
C GLN A 21 -16.54 -14.36 11.64
N PRO A 22 -17.29 -14.82 10.62
CA PRO A 22 -17.47 -16.25 10.37
C PRO A 22 -16.12 -16.96 10.13
N GLU A 23 -16.03 -18.22 10.55
CA GLU A 23 -14.87 -19.06 10.25
C GLU A 23 -14.72 -19.28 8.74
N LYS A 24 -13.51 -18.99 8.24
CA LYS A 24 -13.16 -19.18 6.83
C LYS A 24 -12.63 -20.61 6.62
N ASN A 25 -13.31 -21.39 5.78
CA ASN A 25 -12.92 -22.78 5.50
C ASN A 25 -12.21 -22.92 4.13
N ASN A 26 -10.88 -23.09 4.16
CA ASN A 26 -10.04 -23.11 2.95
C ASN A 26 -10.44 -24.17 1.91
N SER A 27 -11.02 -25.31 2.34
CA SER A 27 -11.50 -26.34 1.40
C SER A 27 -12.66 -25.84 0.52
N LYS A 28 -13.57 -25.03 1.08
CA LYS A 28 -14.69 -24.42 0.36
C LYS A 28 -14.21 -23.30 -0.57
N PHE A 29 -13.22 -22.52 -0.15
CA PHE A 29 -12.60 -21.50 -1.00
C PHE A 29 -11.93 -22.14 -2.22
N TRP A 30 -11.14 -23.20 -1.99
CA TRP A 30 -10.48 -23.90 -3.07
C TRP A 30 -11.47 -24.53 -4.05
N TYR A 31 -12.53 -25.18 -3.56
CA TYR A 31 -13.57 -25.74 -4.42
C TYR A 31 -14.22 -24.66 -5.30
N PHE A 32 -14.50 -23.48 -4.73
CA PHE A 32 -15.01 -22.34 -5.48
C PHE A 32 -13.99 -21.84 -6.52
N LEU A 33 -12.73 -21.61 -6.12
CA LEU A 33 -11.67 -21.15 -7.02
C LEU A 33 -11.42 -22.12 -8.17
N LYS A 34 -11.50 -23.44 -7.93
CA LYS A 34 -11.44 -24.47 -8.99
C LYS A 34 -12.46 -24.23 -10.10
N GLN A 35 -13.69 -23.86 -9.75
CA GLN A 35 -14.76 -23.55 -10.72
C GLN A 35 -14.53 -22.23 -11.47
N CYS A 36 -13.58 -21.44 -11.00
CA CYS A 36 -13.21 -20.13 -11.53
C CYS A 36 -11.96 -20.16 -12.42
N ILE A 37 -11.23 -21.29 -12.45
CA ILE A 37 -10.02 -21.43 -13.27
C ILE A 37 -10.37 -21.20 -14.75
N GLY A 38 -9.61 -20.33 -15.41
CA GLY A 38 -9.82 -19.95 -16.82
C GLY A 38 -10.87 -18.85 -17.05
N LYS A 39 -11.57 -18.41 -16.00
CA LYS A 39 -12.49 -17.27 -16.05
C LYS A 39 -11.83 -15.99 -15.51
N GLU A 40 -12.35 -14.84 -15.92
CA GLU A 40 -11.93 -13.56 -15.36
C GLU A 40 -12.44 -13.43 -13.92
N LEU A 41 -11.56 -13.61 -12.92
CA LEU A 41 -11.91 -13.67 -11.48
C LEU A 41 -12.65 -12.43 -10.96
N THR A 42 -12.45 -11.27 -11.60
CA THR A 42 -13.15 -10.01 -11.29
C THR A 42 -14.66 -10.10 -11.57
N LYS A 43 -15.08 -10.96 -12.51
CA LYS A 43 -16.49 -11.17 -12.89
C LYS A 43 -17.19 -12.27 -12.09
N ILE A 44 -16.48 -12.92 -11.16
CA ILE A 44 -17.02 -14.05 -10.40
C ILE A 44 -17.45 -13.56 -9.01
N THR A 45 -18.74 -13.77 -8.71
CA THR A 45 -19.34 -13.47 -7.42
C THR A 45 -18.79 -14.43 -6.37
N MET A 46 -18.00 -13.90 -5.44
CA MET A 46 -17.50 -14.65 -4.30
C MET A 46 -18.65 -14.98 -3.33
N PRO A 47 -18.64 -16.15 -2.67
CA PRO A 47 -19.60 -16.42 -1.61
C PRO A 47 -19.41 -15.40 -0.48
N VAL A 48 -20.51 -14.85 0.05
CA VAL A 48 -20.49 -13.76 1.04
C VAL A 48 -19.67 -14.05 2.29
N ALA A 49 -19.54 -15.32 2.69
CA ALA A 49 -18.71 -15.74 3.82
C ALA A 49 -17.20 -15.43 3.64
N TRP A 50 -16.76 -15.19 2.39
CA TRP A 50 -15.40 -14.77 2.07
C TRP A 50 -15.24 -13.27 1.93
N ASN A 51 -16.35 -12.52 1.97
CA ASN A 51 -16.29 -11.09 2.00
C ASN A 51 -15.97 -10.59 3.40
N GLU A 52 -15.23 -9.48 3.44
CA GLU A 52 -15.19 -8.61 4.62
C GLU A 52 -16.35 -7.60 4.54
N PRO A 53 -16.88 -7.11 5.67
CA PRO A 53 -18.06 -6.24 5.69
C PRO A 53 -17.71 -4.78 5.32
N LEU A 54 -16.95 -4.60 4.25
CA LEU A 54 -16.55 -3.31 3.69
C LEU A 54 -16.64 -3.34 2.16
N SER A 55 -17.15 -2.27 1.58
CA SER A 55 -17.04 -1.99 0.15
C SER A 55 -15.58 -1.70 -0.22
N PHE A 56 -15.19 -1.97 -1.46
CA PHE A 56 -13.85 -1.62 -1.94
C PHE A 56 -13.58 -0.11 -1.85
N LEU A 57 -14.62 0.74 -1.96
CA LEU A 57 -14.48 2.19 -1.76
C LEU A 57 -14.05 2.54 -0.33
N GLN A 58 -14.54 1.78 0.65
CA GLN A 58 -14.14 1.93 2.06
C GLN A 58 -12.70 1.47 2.26
N ARG A 59 -12.27 0.41 1.56
CA ARG A 59 -10.86 -0.03 1.60
C ARG A 59 -9.91 1.02 1.05
N ILE A 60 -10.29 1.70 -0.04
CA ILE A 60 -9.51 2.81 -0.59
C ILE A 60 -9.37 3.94 0.44
N SER A 61 -10.42 4.21 1.22
CA SER A 61 -10.37 5.25 2.25
C SER A 61 -9.36 4.98 3.36
N GLU A 62 -8.91 3.73 3.54
CA GLU A 62 -7.87 3.40 4.54
C GLU A 62 -6.47 3.87 4.11
N TYR A 63 -6.26 4.25 2.84
CA TYR A 63 -5.00 4.84 2.41
C TYR A 63 -4.65 6.12 3.17
N VAL A 64 -5.65 6.84 3.71
CA VAL A 64 -5.43 8.08 4.47
C VAL A 64 -5.27 7.86 5.99
N ASN A 65 -5.13 6.62 6.46
CA ASN A 65 -4.95 6.32 7.89
C ASN A 65 -3.71 7.02 8.51
N TYR A 66 -2.63 7.15 7.73
CA TYR A 66 -1.39 7.80 8.15
C TYR A 66 -1.15 9.13 7.43
N SER A 67 -2.22 9.81 7.03
CA SER A 67 -2.17 11.07 6.27
C SER A 67 -1.48 12.23 7.01
N TYR A 68 -1.32 12.17 8.34
CA TYR A 68 -0.51 13.12 9.10
C TYR A 68 0.94 13.21 8.60
N LEU A 69 1.47 12.13 8.00
CA LEU A 69 2.80 12.12 7.36
C LEU A 69 2.89 13.13 6.22
N LEU A 70 1.81 13.34 5.45
CA LEU A 70 1.76 14.33 4.39
C LEU A 70 1.70 15.76 4.95
N ALA A 71 0.98 15.95 6.05
CA ALA A 71 0.95 17.23 6.76
C ALA A 71 2.33 17.59 7.34
N HIS A 72 3.12 16.61 7.78
CA HIS A 72 4.52 16.82 8.15
C HIS A 72 5.40 17.12 6.93
N ALA A 73 5.26 16.35 5.84
CA ALA A 73 5.99 16.62 4.60
C ALA A 73 5.79 18.07 4.12
N ASN A 74 4.57 18.61 4.21
CA ASN A 74 4.29 19.98 3.80
C ASN A 74 5.02 21.07 4.61
N LYS A 75 5.54 20.72 5.80
CA LYS A 75 6.26 21.64 6.70
C LYS A 75 7.78 21.53 6.59
N GLU A 76 8.28 20.48 5.93
CA GLU A 76 9.72 20.24 5.82
C GLU A 76 10.37 21.11 4.73
N PRO A 77 11.45 21.84 5.03
CA PRO A 77 12.12 22.72 4.06
C PRO A 77 12.91 21.93 3.01
N GLU A 78 13.49 20.79 3.40
CA GLU A 78 14.35 19.99 2.54
C GLU A 78 13.56 18.97 1.70
N ALA A 79 13.77 18.99 0.38
CA ALA A 79 13.08 18.09 -0.56
C ALA A 79 13.32 16.60 -0.26
N LEU A 80 14.52 16.27 0.21
CA LEU A 80 14.87 14.90 0.61
C LEU A 80 14.05 14.43 1.81
N THR A 81 13.88 15.27 2.83
CA THR A 81 13.08 14.93 4.01
C THR A 81 11.59 14.83 3.68
N ARG A 82 11.08 15.70 2.79
CA ARG A 82 9.73 15.52 2.22
C ARG A 82 9.57 14.18 1.53
N MET A 83 10.59 13.78 0.76
CA MET A 83 10.59 12.48 0.07
C MET A 83 10.54 11.31 1.05
N GLU A 84 11.23 11.38 2.19
CA GLU A 84 11.16 10.37 3.26
C GLU A 84 9.74 10.25 3.82
N PHE A 85 9.06 11.38 4.09
CA PHE A 85 7.67 11.38 4.58
C PHE A 85 6.67 10.83 3.54
N VAL A 86 6.75 11.27 2.29
CA VAL A 86 5.85 10.79 1.22
C VAL A 86 6.09 9.30 0.93
N THR A 87 7.34 8.85 0.98
CA THR A 87 7.69 7.42 0.86
C THR A 87 7.08 6.60 2.00
N THR A 88 7.22 7.09 3.23
CA THR A 88 6.61 6.44 4.41
C THR A 88 5.09 6.38 4.28
N PHE A 89 4.46 7.46 3.82
CA PHE A 89 3.01 7.50 3.55
C PHE A 89 2.60 6.45 2.52
N ALA A 90 3.28 6.38 1.37
CA ALA A 90 3.00 5.43 0.30
C ALA A 90 3.08 3.97 0.80
N VAL A 91 4.10 3.62 1.58
CA VAL A 91 4.22 2.27 2.17
C VAL A 91 3.14 2.02 3.23
N SER A 92 2.89 2.98 4.12
CA SER A 92 1.91 2.85 5.20
C SER A 92 0.47 2.63 4.70
N SER A 93 0.14 3.14 3.51
CA SER A 93 -1.17 2.93 2.86
C SER A 93 -1.46 1.45 2.56
N LEU A 94 -0.43 0.61 2.51
CA LEU A 94 -0.53 -0.83 2.29
C LEU A 94 -0.61 -1.64 3.59
N ALA A 95 -0.25 -1.05 4.74
CA ALA A 95 -0.15 -1.74 6.03
C ALA A 95 -1.47 -2.37 6.47
N SER A 96 -2.61 -1.73 6.15
CA SER A 96 -3.93 -2.24 6.54
C SER A 96 -4.33 -3.52 5.82
N ASN A 97 -3.56 -3.99 4.83
CA ASN A 97 -3.80 -5.28 4.17
C ASN A 97 -3.31 -6.46 5.00
N HIS A 98 -2.46 -6.24 6.00
CA HIS A 98 -1.99 -7.30 6.89
C HIS A 98 -3.17 -8.02 7.54
N GLU A 99 -3.17 -9.36 7.50
CA GLU A 99 -4.24 -10.24 8.02
C GLU A 99 -5.65 -10.07 7.40
N ARG A 100 -5.82 -9.18 6.41
CA ARG A 100 -7.12 -8.95 5.74
C ARG A 100 -7.38 -9.90 4.59
N LEU A 101 -7.67 -11.15 4.94
CA LEU A 101 -7.95 -12.24 3.99
C LEU A 101 -9.37 -12.19 3.38
N GLY A 102 -10.13 -11.12 3.60
CA GLY A 102 -11.50 -10.98 3.10
C GLY A 102 -11.54 -10.22 1.78
N LYS A 103 -12.38 -10.64 0.83
CA LYS A 103 -12.62 -9.84 -0.37
C LYS A 103 -13.56 -8.69 -0.01
N PRO A 104 -13.22 -7.41 -0.26
CA PRO A 104 -14.19 -6.35 -0.10
C PRO A 104 -15.36 -6.53 -1.06
N PHE A 105 -16.54 -5.99 -0.72
CA PHE A 105 -17.67 -5.98 -1.63
C PHE A 105 -17.30 -5.18 -2.90
N ASN A 106 -17.65 -5.74 -4.06
CA ASN A 106 -17.48 -5.04 -5.33
C ASN A 106 -18.50 -3.90 -5.38
N PRO A 107 -18.07 -2.63 -5.48
CA PRO A 107 -19.00 -1.52 -5.47
C PRO A 107 -19.92 -1.56 -6.69
N LEU A 108 -21.15 -1.07 -6.53
CA LEU A 108 -22.05 -0.83 -7.66
C LEU A 108 -21.54 0.34 -8.50
N LEU A 109 -21.85 0.36 -9.80
CA LEU A 109 -21.54 1.53 -10.64
C LEU A 109 -22.25 2.77 -10.08
N GLY A 110 -21.50 3.85 -9.84
CA GLY A 110 -22.00 5.07 -9.20
C GLY A 110 -22.15 4.99 -7.68
N GLU A 111 -21.77 3.88 -7.04
CA GLU A 111 -21.64 3.83 -5.59
C GLU A 111 -20.60 4.86 -5.13
N THR A 112 -20.92 5.59 -4.06
CA THR A 112 -20.02 6.58 -3.45
C THR A 112 -19.77 6.23 -1.99
N TYR A 113 -18.58 6.59 -1.51
CA TYR A 113 -18.26 6.55 -0.08
C TYR A 113 -17.52 7.83 0.32
N GLN A 114 -17.88 8.41 1.46
CA GLN A 114 -17.18 9.55 2.03
C GLN A 114 -16.74 9.25 3.46
N LEU A 115 -15.59 9.79 3.84
CA LEU A 115 -15.07 9.70 5.20
C LEU A 115 -14.39 11.02 5.57
N ARG A 116 -14.63 11.46 6.81
CA ARG A 116 -13.78 12.44 7.48
C ARG A 116 -13.01 11.69 8.57
N ASN A 117 -11.68 11.71 8.49
CA ASN A 117 -10.81 11.09 9.47
C ASN A 117 -9.81 12.15 9.97
N GLY A 118 -10.02 12.64 11.19
CA GLY A 118 -9.32 13.83 11.69
C GLY A 118 -9.49 15.02 10.75
N ASP A 119 -8.35 15.56 10.30
CA ASP A 119 -8.26 16.72 9.42
C ASP A 119 -8.19 16.34 7.93
N VAL A 120 -8.68 15.17 7.55
CA VAL A 120 -8.71 14.73 6.15
C VAL A 120 -10.12 14.35 5.75
N ARG A 121 -10.54 14.82 4.58
CA ARG A 121 -11.78 14.40 3.91
C ARG A 121 -11.41 13.58 2.71
N ILE A 122 -12.11 12.47 2.49
CA ILE A 122 -11.97 11.63 1.30
C ILE A 122 -13.35 11.31 0.72
N LEU A 123 -13.46 11.41 -0.60
CA LEU A 123 -14.58 10.95 -1.40
C LEU A 123 -14.07 9.88 -2.38
N CYS A 124 -14.79 8.77 -2.44
CA CYS A 124 -14.55 7.65 -3.35
C CYS A 124 -15.80 7.42 -4.21
N GLU A 125 -15.61 7.07 -5.48
CA GLU A 125 -16.69 6.71 -6.41
C GLU A 125 -16.29 5.53 -7.30
N GLN A 126 -17.23 4.62 -7.53
CA GLN A 126 -17.08 3.58 -8.55
C GLN A 126 -17.45 4.13 -9.94
N VAL A 127 -16.45 4.55 -10.69
CA VAL A 127 -16.61 5.23 -11.99
C VAL A 127 -16.64 4.29 -13.19
N GLY A 128 -16.32 3.00 -13.00
CA GLY A 128 -16.36 2.00 -14.06
C GLY A 128 -16.71 0.61 -13.54
N HIS A 129 -17.36 -0.21 -14.38
CA HIS A 129 -17.72 -1.60 -14.03
C HIS A 129 -17.05 -2.64 -14.96
N HIS A 130 -16.83 -2.30 -16.24
CA HIS A 130 -16.16 -3.15 -17.22
C HIS A 130 -15.15 -2.34 -18.04
N PRO A 131 -13.89 -2.16 -17.55
CA PRO A 131 -13.35 -2.74 -16.32
C PRO A 131 -13.84 -2.03 -15.03
N PRO A 132 -13.74 -2.69 -13.85
CA PRO A 132 -14.03 -2.04 -12.57
C PRO A 132 -12.95 -1.00 -12.26
N VAL A 133 -13.37 0.24 -12.05
CA VAL A 133 -12.49 1.38 -11.71
C VAL A 133 -13.11 2.15 -10.56
N SER A 134 -12.34 2.35 -9.50
CA SER A 134 -12.72 3.16 -8.34
C SER A 134 -11.81 4.38 -8.27
N ALA A 135 -12.39 5.58 -8.35
CA ALA A 135 -11.68 6.84 -8.20
C ALA A 135 -11.80 7.34 -6.76
N PHE A 136 -10.81 8.09 -6.30
CA PHE A 136 -10.89 8.78 -5.01
C PHE A 136 -10.18 10.12 -5.05
N HIS A 137 -10.62 11.02 -4.18
CA HIS A 137 -10.02 12.32 -3.94
C HIS A 137 -10.05 12.60 -2.44
N ALA A 138 -8.87 12.83 -1.86
CA ALA A 138 -8.71 13.21 -0.47
C ALA A 138 -7.98 14.55 -0.36
N GLU A 139 -8.40 15.36 0.60
CA GLU A 139 -7.87 16.70 0.82
C GLU A 139 -7.78 17.02 2.32
N HIS A 140 -6.73 17.79 2.66
CA HIS A 140 -6.66 18.49 3.93
C HIS A 140 -7.44 19.80 3.81
N PRO A 141 -8.44 20.13 4.66
CA PRO A 141 -9.29 21.31 4.51
C PRO A 141 -8.54 22.64 4.45
N GLU A 142 -7.37 22.74 5.06
CA GLU A 142 -6.50 23.93 5.01
C GLU A 142 -5.63 24.01 3.74
N GLY A 143 -5.76 23.07 2.80
CA GLY A 143 -4.99 23.05 1.56
C GLY A 143 -3.54 22.56 1.70
N ASN A 144 -3.19 21.89 2.81
CA ASN A 144 -1.83 21.38 3.05
C ASN A 144 -1.41 20.29 2.06
N PHE A 145 -2.34 19.42 1.66
CA PHE A 145 -2.08 18.41 0.64
C PHE A 145 -3.38 17.96 -0.03
N ILE A 146 -3.23 17.38 -1.22
CA ILE A 146 -4.26 16.64 -1.94
C ILE A 146 -3.71 15.25 -2.26
N PHE A 147 -4.51 14.20 -2.06
CA PHE A 147 -4.16 12.83 -2.41
C PHE A 147 -5.26 12.20 -3.25
N HIS A 148 -4.96 11.79 -4.48
CA HIS A 148 -5.96 11.28 -5.41
C HIS A 148 -5.42 10.18 -6.32
N GLY A 149 -6.35 9.47 -6.95
CA GLY A 149 -6.03 8.44 -7.92
C GLY A 149 -7.26 7.65 -8.36
N ALA A 150 -7.03 6.72 -9.28
CA ALA A 150 -8.04 5.75 -9.71
C ALA A 150 -7.42 4.36 -9.80
N ILE A 151 -8.12 3.36 -9.27
CA ILE A 151 -7.59 2.00 -9.13
C ILE A 151 -8.46 1.03 -9.93
N HIS A 152 -7.79 0.30 -10.81
CA HIS A 152 -8.32 -0.83 -11.55
C HIS A 152 -7.63 -2.12 -11.09
N PRO A 153 -8.24 -2.91 -10.19
CA PRO A 153 -7.64 -4.16 -9.73
C PRO A 153 -7.74 -5.24 -10.82
N LYS A 154 -6.58 -5.75 -11.26
CA LYS A 154 -6.48 -6.96 -12.09
C LYS A 154 -6.15 -8.16 -11.23
N VAL A 155 -6.73 -9.32 -11.54
CA VAL A 155 -6.53 -10.55 -10.76
C VAL A 155 -5.93 -11.64 -11.65
N LYS A 156 -4.93 -12.35 -11.14
CA LYS A 156 -4.31 -13.51 -11.78
C LYS A 156 -4.25 -14.69 -10.80
N PHE A 157 -4.50 -15.89 -11.31
CA PHE A 157 -4.38 -17.12 -10.53
C PHE A 157 -3.13 -17.88 -10.95
N TRP A 158 -2.28 -18.22 -9.98
CA TRP A 158 -0.99 -18.89 -10.17
C TRP A 158 -0.99 -20.33 -9.64
N GLY A 159 -2.16 -20.98 -9.59
CA GLY A 159 -2.30 -22.33 -9.02
C GLY A 159 -2.39 -22.31 -7.50
N LYS A 160 -1.29 -22.01 -6.79
CA LYS A 160 -1.27 -22.01 -5.32
C LYS A 160 -1.53 -20.65 -4.68
N SER A 161 -1.54 -19.59 -5.49
CA SER A 161 -1.70 -18.21 -5.03
C SER A 161 -2.58 -17.42 -6.00
N VAL A 162 -3.21 -16.36 -5.50
CA VAL A 162 -3.94 -15.36 -6.29
C VAL A 162 -3.19 -14.04 -6.17
N GLU A 163 -2.84 -13.43 -7.30
CA GLU A 163 -2.19 -12.13 -7.38
C GLU A 163 -3.21 -11.05 -7.78
N PHE A 164 -3.22 -9.97 -7.02
CA PHE A 164 -3.98 -8.75 -7.26
C PHE A 164 -3.01 -7.63 -7.65
N SER A 165 -3.18 -7.09 -8.86
CA SER A 165 -2.42 -5.93 -9.35
C SER A 165 -3.31 -4.69 -9.36
N PRO A 166 -3.18 -3.78 -8.39
CA PRO A 166 -3.90 -2.50 -8.39
C PRO A 166 -3.32 -1.57 -9.45
N LYS A 167 -3.91 -1.54 -10.65
CA LYS A 167 -3.43 -0.67 -11.74
C LYS A 167 -3.96 0.75 -11.56
N GLY A 168 -3.08 1.73 -11.70
CA GLY A 168 -3.43 3.15 -11.54
C GLY A 168 -2.26 3.93 -10.98
N THR A 169 -2.23 5.23 -11.29
CA THR A 169 -1.29 6.16 -10.69
C THR A 169 -1.95 6.82 -9.49
N LEU A 170 -1.26 6.80 -8.36
CA LEU A 170 -1.61 7.56 -7.17
C LEU A 170 -0.76 8.84 -7.15
N SER A 171 -1.37 9.95 -6.75
CA SER A 171 -0.73 11.26 -6.75
C SER A 171 -0.95 11.98 -5.42
N VAL A 172 0.13 12.47 -4.83
CA VAL A 172 0.10 13.44 -3.72
C VAL A 172 0.57 14.78 -4.24
N GLU A 173 -0.19 15.83 -3.97
CA GLU A 173 0.18 17.21 -4.24
C GLU A 173 0.43 17.93 -2.92
N LEU A 174 1.50 18.71 -2.86
CA LEU A 174 1.81 19.66 -1.79
C LEU A 174 1.71 21.07 -2.38
N PRO A 175 0.50 21.69 -2.39
CA PRO A 175 0.23 22.90 -3.16
C PRO A 175 1.10 24.10 -2.78
N THR A 176 1.39 24.28 -1.49
CA THR A 176 2.23 25.38 -0.98
C THR A 176 3.67 25.32 -1.50
N LEU A 177 4.13 24.12 -1.87
CA LEU A 177 5.46 23.86 -2.41
C LEU A 177 5.45 23.69 -3.95
N GLY A 178 4.27 23.56 -4.56
CA GLY A 178 4.11 23.25 -5.98
C GLY A 178 4.75 21.90 -6.36
N GLU A 179 4.72 20.92 -5.45
CA GLU A 179 5.30 19.59 -5.67
C GLU A 179 4.20 18.53 -5.85
N THR A 180 4.42 17.63 -6.80
CA THR A 180 3.56 16.46 -7.03
C THR A 180 4.42 15.21 -6.97
N TYR A 181 3.95 14.22 -6.22
CA TYR A 181 4.57 12.92 -6.07
C TYR A 181 3.66 11.86 -6.67
N THR A 182 4.21 10.98 -7.49
CA THR A 182 3.40 9.94 -8.15
C THR A 182 4.02 8.56 -7.97
N TRP A 183 3.19 7.54 -7.79
CA TRP A 183 3.61 6.14 -7.80
C TRP A 183 2.49 5.22 -8.29
N SER A 184 2.84 3.96 -8.56
CA SER A 184 1.89 2.86 -8.69
C SER A 184 2.04 1.92 -7.51
N ASN A 185 0.92 1.36 -7.03
CA ASN A 185 0.97 0.36 -5.98
C ASN A 185 1.56 -0.97 -6.48
N VAL A 186 2.16 -1.71 -5.55
CA VAL A 186 2.73 -3.04 -5.80
C VAL A 186 1.66 -4.12 -5.81
N ASN A 187 2.02 -5.33 -6.27
CA ASN A 187 1.11 -6.45 -6.27
C ASN A 187 0.80 -6.89 -4.83
N CYS A 188 -0.38 -7.46 -4.64
CA CYS A 188 -0.78 -8.16 -3.42
C CYS A 188 -1.02 -9.63 -3.78
N VAL A 189 -0.37 -10.56 -3.09
CA VAL A 189 -0.45 -11.99 -3.33
C VAL A 189 -1.08 -12.66 -2.12
N VAL A 190 -2.19 -13.36 -2.34
CA VAL A 190 -2.80 -14.26 -1.36
C VAL A 190 -2.29 -15.66 -1.62
N HIS A 191 -1.52 -16.20 -0.68
CA HIS A 191 -0.88 -17.51 -0.78
C HIS A 191 -1.74 -18.61 -0.16
N ASN A 192 -1.38 -19.87 -0.45
CA ASN A 192 -1.99 -21.07 0.13
C ASN A 192 -3.50 -21.21 -0.14
N VAL A 193 -3.97 -20.78 -1.32
CA VAL A 193 -5.41 -20.81 -1.66
C VAL A 193 -5.98 -22.22 -1.84
N ILE A 194 -5.11 -23.25 -1.85
CA ILE A 194 -5.46 -24.67 -1.98
C ILE A 194 -5.30 -25.41 -0.63
N VAL A 195 -4.10 -25.34 -0.03
CA VAL A 195 -3.70 -26.09 1.16
C VAL A 195 -2.86 -25.19 2.06
N GLY A 196 -3.07 -25.29 3.38
CA GLY A 196 -2.36 -24.51 4.41
C GLY A 196 -3.16 -23.27 4.84
N SER A 197 -2.56 -22.45 5.70
CA SER A 197 -3.14 -21.18 6.14
C SER A 197 -2.93 -20.11 5.09
N LEU A 198 -4.00 -19.38 4.75
CA LEU A 198 -3.93 -18.21 3.87
C LEU A 198 -3.09 -17.11 4.53
N TRP A 199 -2.27 -16.43 3.74
CA TRP A 199 -1.53 -15.25 4.16
C TRP A 199 -1.36 -14.30 2.98
N ILE A 200 -1.10 -13.02 3.28
CA ILE A 200 -0.97 -11.95 2.29
C ILE A 200 0.47 -11.48 2.23
N GLU A 201 0.92 -11.18 1.03
CA GLU A 201 2.21 -10.59 0.75
C GLU A 201 2.08 -9.45 -0.23
N HIS A 202 2.88 -8.40 -0.06
CA HIS A 202 3.11 -7.42 -1.11
C HIS A 202 4.40 -7.74 -1.85
N THR A 203 4.39 -7.68 -3.19
CA THR A 203 5.54 -8.01 -4.02
C THR A 203 5.70 -7.05 -5.19
N GLY A 204 6.95 -6.81 -5.59
CA GLY A 204 7.32 -5.97 -6.72
C GLY A 204 8.00 -4.67 -6.31
N THR A 205 8.18 -3.78 -7.27
CA THR A 205 8.89 -2.51 -7.08
C THR A 205 7.91 -1.35 -7.05
N MET A 206 7.99 -0.53 -6.00
CA MET A 206 7.32 0.76 -5.91
C MET A 206 8.33 1.85 -6.26
N GLU A 207 7.99 2.70 -7.22
CA GLU A 207 8.77 3.87 -7.60
C GLU A 207 7.94 5.12 -7.31
N ILE A 208 8.37 5.90 -6.32
CA ILE A 208 7.78 7.18 -5.96
C ILE A 208 8.64 8.28 -6.57
N VAL A 209 8.05 9.17 -7.33
CA VAL A 209 8.78 10.23 -8.05
C VAL A 209 8.23 11.59 -7.67
N ASN A 210 9.08 12.49 -7.20
CA ASN A 210 8.78 13.92 -7.10
C ASN A 210 8.95 14.56 -8.49
N GLN A 211 7.84 14.99 -9.08
CA GLN A 211 7.77 15.51 -10.45
C GLN A 211 8.45 16.87 -10.61
N LYS A 212 8.62 17.63 -9.52
CA LYS A 212 9.27 18.94 -9.55
C LYS A 212 10.79 18.83 -9.44
N THR A 213 11.27 18.02 -8.49
CA THR A 213 12.70 17.97 -8.15
C THR A 213 13.44 16.81 -8.82
N GLY A 214 12.72 15.78 -9.29
CA GLY A 214 13.32 14.57 -9.86
C GLY A 214 13.69 13.50 -8.83
N HIS A 215 13.66 13.83 -7.53
CA HIS A 215 13.93 12.87 -6.46
C HIS A 215 13.04 11.64 -6.60
N THR A 216 13.66 10.47 -6.53
CA THR A 216 12.99 9.20 -6.81
C THR A 216 13.32 8.18 -5.72
N CYS A 217 12.31 7.59 -5.09
CA CYS A 217 12.49 6.48 -4.17
C CYS A 217 12.08 5.19 -4.86
N VAL A 218 12.99 4.23 -4.92
CA VAL A 218 12.75 2.90 -5.50
C VAL A 218 12.78 1.88 -4.38
N LEU A 219 11.65 1.28 -4.05
CA LEU A 219 11.50 0.26 -3.00
C LEU A 219 11.15 -1.10 -3.61
N SER A 220 11.85 -2.15 -3.22
CA SER A 220 11.45 -3.53 -3.49
C SER A 220 10.72 -4.12 -2.30
N PHE A 221 9.51 -4.61 -2.53
CA PHE A 221 8.77 -5.47 -1.62
C PHE A 221 9.20 -6.91 -1.89
N LYS A 222 10.05 -7.45 -0.99
CA LYS A 222 10.73 -8.72 -1.22
C LYS A 222 9.76 -9.89 -1.00
N PRO A 223 9.66 -10.84 -1.96
CA PRO A 223 8.88 -12.04 -1.76
C PRO A 223 9.55 -12.96 -0.72
N GLY A 224 8.74 -13.62 0.10
CA GLY A 224 9.15 -14.67 1.01
C GLY A 224 9.74 -15.84 0.21
N GLY A 225 11.01 -16.15 0.47
CA GLY A 225 11.70 -17.27 -0.17
C GLY A 225 11.29 -18.62 0.41
N TRP A 226 11.59 -19.71 -0.29
CA TRP A 226 11.32 -21.07 0.24
C TRP A 226 12.16 -21.41 1.49
N LEU A 227 13.19 -20.63 1.79
CA LEU A 227 14.03 -20.74 3.00
C LEU A 227 13.65 -19.72 4.10
N SER A 228 12.66 -18.84 3.88
CA SER A 228 12.25 -17.82 4.85
C SER A 228 11.28 -18.37 5.92
N GLY A 229 11.54 -19.59 6.41
CA GLY A 229 10.69 -20.30 7.37
C GLY A 229 10.60 -19.66 8.76
N THR A 230 11.16 -18.47 8.96
CA THR A 230 11.01 -17.64 10.15
C THR A 230 10.28 -16.34 9.80
N ASP A 231 9.31 -15.92 10.63
CA ASP A 231 8.54 -14.65 10.51
C ASP A 231 9.45 -13.40 10.34
N GLU A 232 10.71 -13.53 10.75
CA GLU A 232 11.71 -12.48 10.67
C GLU A 232 12.06 -12.05 9.23
N ASN A 233 11.87 -12.91 8.23
CA ASN A 233 12.25 -12.61 6.85
C ASN A 233 11.07 -12.27 5.92
N LEU A 234 9.86 -12.16 6.46
CA LEU A 234 8.67 -11.78 5.70
C LEU A 234 8.45 -10.27 5.70
N HIS A 235 7.73 -9.81 4.66
CA HIS A 235 7.21 -8.45 4.54
C HIS A 235 8.28 -7.35 4.43
N ILE A 236 9.50 -7.74 4.06
CA ILE A 236 10.63 -6.83 3.94
C ILE A 236 10.40 -5.84 2.79
N VAL A 237 10.66 -4.56 3.07
CA VAL A 237 10.71 -3.48 2.09
C VAL A 237 12.05 -2.79 2.21
N GLU A 238 12.78 -2.69 1.11
CA GLU A 238 14.10 -2.06 1.07
C GLU A 238 14.30 -1.29 -0.24
N GLY A 239 15.14 -0.26 -0.22
CA GLY A 239 15.33 0.58 -1.38
C GLY A 239 16.19 1.81 -1.13
N PHE A 240 16.33 2.64 -2.14
CA PHE A 240 17.09 3.88 -2.04
C PHE A 240 16.26 5.08 -2.49
N ILE A 241 16.49 6.23 -1.85
CA ILE A 241 16.14 7.53 -2.41
C ILE A 241 17.30 7.99 -3.29
N LEU A 242 16.98 8.46 -4.49
CA LEU A 242 17.89 8.95 -5.51
C LEU A 242 17.68 10.46 -5.71
N ASP A 243 18.75 11.18 -6.05
CA ASP A 243 18.70 12.59 -6.47
C ASP A 243 17.82 12.78 -7.72
N ASP A 244 18.07 11.94 -8.73
CA ASP A 244 17.29 11.86 -9.97
C ASP A 244 17.38 10.41 -10.49
N ALA A 245 16.27 9.85 -10.97
CA ALA A 245 16.21 8.52 -11.60
C ALA A 245 17.28 8.33 -12.71
N LYS A 246 17.64 9.40 -13.42
CA LYS A 246 18.65 9.39 -14.48
C LYS A 246 20.07 9.37 -13.93
N LYS A 247 20.36 10.17 -12.90
CA LYS A 247 21.70 10.30 -12.31
C LYS A 247 22.05 9.14 -11.39
N LYS A 248 21.05 8.46 -10.83
CA LYS A 248 21.17 7.27 -9.96
C LYS A 248 22.06 7.46 -8.72
N ASN A 249 22.39 8.71 -8.35
CA ASN A 249 23.11 8.97 -7.11
C ASN A 249 22.19 8.64 -5.93
N LYS A 250 22.66 7.79 -5.02
CA LYS A 250 21.90 7.34 -3.85
C LYS A 250 22.11 8.32 -2.70
N LEU A 251 21.02 8.77 -2.10
CA LEU A 251 21.02 9.76 -1.03
C LEU A 251 20.73 9.14 0.34
N LYS A 252 19.79 8.19 0.37
CA LYS A 252 19.35 7.49 1.58
C LYS A 252 19.04 6.03 1.27
N PHE A 253 19.29 5.16 2.23
CA PHE A 253 18.78 3.80 2.22
C PHE A 253 17.52 3.72 3.09
N ILE A 254 16.46 3.14 2.53
CA ILE A 254 15.18 2.94 3.20
C ILE A 254 15.01 1.45 3.43
N TYR A 255 14.64 1.04 4.64
CA TYR A 255 14.39 -0.36 4.97
C TYR A 255 13.31 -0.53 6.03
N GLY A 256 12.69 -1.70 6.08
CA GLY A 256 11.78 -2.07 7.15
C GLY A 256 10.87 -3.23 6.78
N LYS A 257 9.71 -3.27 7.43
CA LYS A 257 8.64 -4.22 7.15
C LYS A 257 7.34 -3.46 6.98
N TRP A 258 6.65 -3.62 5.84
CA TRP A 258 5.42 -2.86 5.56
C TRP A 258 4.29 -3.12 6.58
N THR A 259 4.41 -4.18 7.38
CA THR A 259 3.48 -4.54 8.46
C THR A 259 3.85 -3.95 9.82
N LYS A 260 5.05 -3.37 10.00
CA LYS A 260 5.58 -2.96 11.31
C LYS A 260 6.22 -1.57 11.32
N PHE A 261 7.20 -1.30 10.46
CA PHE A 261 7.98 -0.06 10.49
C PHE A 261 8.69 0.23 9.16
N LEU A 262 9.13 1.48 8.99
CA LEU A 262 10.04 1.92 7.94
C LEU A 262 11.10 2.86 8.56
N CYS A 263 12.35 2.70 8.17
CA CYS A 263 13.50 3.47 8.63
C CYS A 263 14.27 4.05 7.45
N SER A 264 14.95 5.18 7.68
CA SER A 264 15.86 5.82 6.74
C SER A 264 17.24 6.00 7.37
N VAL A 265 18.30 5.66 6.63
CA VAL A 265 19.69 5.82 7.07
C VAL A 265 20.55 6.45 5.96
N SER A 266 21.68 7.04 6.35
CA SER A 266 22.65 7.55 5.40
C SER A 266 23.27 6.42 4.59
N ILE A 267 23.81 6.74 3.41
CA ILE A 267 24.56 5.79 2.60
C ILE A 267 25.79 5.27 3.35
N SER A 268 26.48 6.11 4.13
CA SER A 268 27.63 5.68 4.93
C SER A 268 27.27 4.59 5.94
N SER A 269 26.18 4.76 6.69
CA SER A 269 25.71 3.75 7.65
C SER A 269 25.24 2.46 6.94
N PHE A 270 24.64 2.59 5.77
CA PHE A 270 24.32 1.42 4.93
C PHE A 270 25.59 0.66 4.50
N GLU A 271 26.60 1.35 3.97
CA GLU A 271 27.83 0.70 3.49
C GLU A 271 28.61 0.03 4.64
N GLU A 272 28.62 0.65 5.82
CA GLU A 272 29.21 0.10 7.04
C GLU A 272 28.48 -1.18 7.48
N GLN A 273 27.15 -1.14 7.54
CA GLN A 273 26.33 -2.27 8.00
C GLN A 273 26.40 -3.48 7.07
N PHE A 274 26.32 -3.27 5.75
CA PHE A 274 26.27 -4.35 4.77
C PHE A 274 27.64 -4.73 4.17
N ASN A 275 28.69 -3.99 4.53
CA ASN A 275 30.04 -4.15 3.98
C ASN A 275 30.06 -4.20 2.44
N VAL A 276 29.24 -3.36 1.81
CA VAL A 276 29.11 -3.28 0.34
C VAL A 276 28.95 -1.83 -0.10
N LYS A 277 29.57 -1.48 -1.23
CA LYS A 277 29.40 -0.15 -1.83
C LYS A 277 28.00 0.01 -2.40
N ALA A 278 27.32 1.09 -2.02
CA ALA A 278 25.94 1.34 -2.43
C ALA A 278 25.80 1.42 -3.96
N GLU A 279 26.82 1.94 -4.64
CA GLU A 279 26.91 2.00 -6.11
C GLU A 279 26.81 0.62 -6.80
N ARG A 280 27.18 -0.46 -6.11
CA ARG A 280 27.12 -1.84 -6.65
C ARG A 280 25.75 -2.48 -6.49
N ILE A 281 24.88 -1.88 -5.69
CA ILE A 281 23.53 -2.37 -5.43
C ILE A 281 22.57 -1.67 -6.39
N ASP A 282 21.56 -2.36 -6.91
CA ASP A 282 20.53 -1.72 -7.71
C ASP A 282 19.68 -0.73 -6.87
N PRO A 283 19.00 0.24 -7.49
CA PRO A 283 18.19 1.22 -6.74
C PRO A 283 17.06 0.62 -5.90
N GLY A 284 16.50 -0.51 -6.34
CA GLY A 284 15.46 -1.22 -5.60
C GLY A 284 16.02 -2.14 -4.51
N ALA A 285 17.34 -2.25 -4.35
CA ALA A 285 17.94 -3.12 -3.34
C ALA A 285 17.52 -4.61 -3.50
N SER A 286 17.16 -5.02 -4.72
CA SER A 286 16.53 -6.31 -4.99
C SER A 286 17.41 -7.52 -4.69
N LYS A 287 18.74 -7.33 -4.74
CA LYS A 287 19.74 -8.38 -4.48
C LYS A 287 20.65 -8.07 -3.29
N LEU A 288 20.11 -7.41 -2.26
CA LEU A 288 20.86 -7.22 -1.02
C LEU A 288 21.17 -8.57 -0.34
N PRO A 289 22.41 -8.80 0.11
CA PRO A 289 22.77 -9.98 0.88
C PRO A 289 21.84 -10.10 2.10
N SER A 290 21.38 -11.31 2.40
CA SER A 290 20.42 -11.59 3.48
C SER A 290 21.01 -11.45 4.90
N THR A 291 22.12 -10.74 5.04
CA THR A 291 22.84 -10.60 6.31
C THR A 291 22.54 -9.23 6.91
N LEU A 292 21.39 -9.12 7.58
CA LEU A 292 21.33 -8.38 8.83
C LEU A 292 21.52 -9.42 9.94
N PRO A 293 22.36 -9.15 10.97
CA PRO A 293 22.49 -10.03 12.12
C PRO A 293 21.18 -10.20 12.90
#